data_AF-A0A7V8WMZ1-F1
#
_entry.id   AF-A0A7V8WMZ1-F1
#
_cell.length_a   1.000
_cell.length_b   1.000
_cell.length_c   1.000
_cell.angle_alpha   90.00
_cell.angle_beta   90.00
_cell.angle_gamma   90.00
#
_symmetry.space_group_name_H-M   'P 1'
#
loop_
_entity.id
_entity.type
_entity.pdbx_description
1 polymer ?
#
loop_
_entity_poly.entity_id
_entity_poly.type
_entity_poly.pdbx_seq_one_letter_code
_entity_poly.pdbx_strand_id
1 'polypeptide(L)'
;MPRFFRLLVDKDSLTDELFEFVTDHTPWRNRRPVVEELNDFAPGVVYVMENMILDGVVEKRYVKEYVDAVFDGSEVTNVYMT
;
A
#
# COMPACT_ATOMS: atom_id res chain seq x y z
N MET A 1 15.35 -20.50 0.25
CA MET A 1 15.63 -19.50 -0.79
C MET A 1 15.76 -18.16 -0.11
N PRO A 2 16.86 -17.42 -0.30
CA PRO A 2 17.00 -16.15 0.37
C PRO A 2 16.13 -15.11 -0.39
N ARG A 3 15.00 -14.67 0.19
CA ARG A 3 14.10 -13.66 -0.40
C ARG A 3 14.71 -12.27 -0.19
N PHE A 4 15.81 -12.01 -0.89
CA PHE A 4 16.40 -10.68 -1.01
C PHE A 4 15.77 -9.96 -2.20
N PHE A 5 14.55 -9.46 -2.04
CA PHE A 5 14.20 -8.24 -2.76
C PHE A 5 14.51 -7.09 -1.81
N ARG A 6 15.72 -6.53 -1.91
CA ARG A 6 15.86 -5.10 -1.69
C ARG A 6 15.12 -4.46 -2.87
N LEU A 7 13.80 -4.30 -2.74
CA LEU A 7 13.07 -3.34 -3.56
C LEU A 7 13.76 -2.00 -3.27
N LEU A 8 14.63 -1.54 -4.17
CA LEU A 8 14.86 -0.11 -4.35
C LEU A 8 13.57 0.46 -4.94
N VAL A 9 12.49 0.37 -4.17
CA VAL A 9 11.28 1.10 -4.48
C VAL A 9 11.56 2.50 -4.01
N ASP A 10 11.54 3.40 -4.98
CA ASP A 10 11.34 4.79 -4.71
C ASP A 10 10.00 4.92 -4.00
N LYS A 11 10.05 5.07 -2.67
CA LYS A 11 8.86 5.17 -1.82
C LYS A 11 8.02 6.37 -2.18
N ASP A 12 8.64 7.44 -2.67
CA ASP A 12 7.89 8.62 -3.06
C ASP A 12 7.08 8.32 -4.32
N SER A 13 7.68 7.65 -5.31
CA SER A 13 6.97 7.15 -6.50
C SER A 13 5.88 6.13 -6.14
N LEU A 14 6.15 5.17 -5.26
CA LEU A 14 5.12 4.22 -4.80
C LEU A 14 3.98 4.93 -4.07
N THR A 15 4.29 5.91 -3.23
CA THR A 15 3.30 6.71 -2.51
C THR A 15 2.42 7.49 -3.48
N ASP A 16 2.99 8.06 -4.54
CA ASP A 16 2.24 8.75 -5.58
C ASP A 16 1.27 7.80 -6.30
N GLU A 17 1.75 6.63 -6.74
CA GLU A 17 0.88 5.68 -7.42
C GLU A 17 -0.23 5.13 -6.51
N LEU A 18 0.07 4.87 -5.24
CA LEU A 18 -0.91 4.45 -4.25
C LEU A 18 -1.91 5.55 -3.92
N PHE A 19 -1.46 6.81 -3.86
CA PHE A 19 -2.36 7.94 -3.65
C PHE A 19 -3.32 8.12 -4.84
N GLU A 20 -2.82 7.98 -6.07
CA GLU A 20 -3.69 7.96 -7.25
C GLU A 20 -4.68 6.79 -7.22
N PHE A 21 -4.28 5.62 -6.75
CA PHE A 21 -5.20 4.49 -6.57
C PHE A 21 -6.31 4.80 -5.54
N VAL A 22 -5.95 5.40 -4.40
CA VAL A 22 -6.90 5.73 -3.33
C VAL A 22 -7.85 6.86 -3.72
N THR A 23 -7.40 7.78 -4.58
CA THR A 23 -8.22 8.93 -5.02
C THR A 23 -8.99 8.67 -6.30
N ASP A 24 -8.71 7.58 -7.02
CA ASP A 24 -9.45 7.14 -8.19
C ASP A 24 -10.69 6.34 -7.78
N HIS A 25 -11.88 6.91 -7.98
CA HIS A 25 -13.15 6.23 -7.67
C HIS A 25 -13.69 5.36 -8.82
N THR A 26 -12.91 5.17 -9.89
CA THR A 26 -13.34 4.37 -11.03
C THR A 26 -13.02 2.89 -10.84
N PRO A 27 -13.75 1.97 -11.51
CA PRO A 27 -13.44 0.54 -11.49
C PRO A 27 -12.07 0.18 -12.11
N TRP A 28 -11.44 1.12 -12.84
CA TRP A 28 -10.19 0.89 -13.56
C TRP A 28 -8.96 0.91 -12.63
N ARG A 29 -9.10 1.47 -11.42
CA ARG A 29 -8.03 1.53 -10.41
C ARG A 29 -7.42 0.17 -10.10
N ASN A 30 -8.22 -0.90 -10.14
CA ASN A 30 -7.78 -2.27 -9.85
C ASN A 30 -6.93 -2.90 -10.96
N ARG A 31 -6.82 -2.25 -12.13
CA ARG A 31 -5.97 -2.68 -13.24
C ARG A 31 -4.64 -1.91 -13.29
N ARG A 32 -4.35 -1.10 -12.27
CA ARG A 32 -3.07 -0.39 -12.19
C ARG A 32 -1.96 -1.42 -11.94
N PRO A 33 -0.83 -1.37 -12.67
CA PRO A 33 0.26 -2.35 -12.53
C PRO A 33 0.74 -2.50 -11.09
N VAL A 34 0.88 -1.39 -10.35
CA VAL A 34 1.28 -1.41 -8.93
C VAL A 34 0.31 -2.17 -8.04
N VAL A 35 -0.99 -2.17 -8.35
CA VAL A 35 -2.02 -2.87 -7.57
C VAL A 35 -1.95 -4.36 -7.85
N GLU A 36 -1.74 -4.75 -9.10
CA GLU A 36 -1.54 -6.16 -9.48
C GLU A 36 -0.28 -6.73 -8.79
N GLU A 37 0.84 -6.00 -8.86
CA GLU A 37 2.07 -6.39 -8.18
C GLU A 37 1.89 -6.46 -6.65
N LEU A 38 1.27 -5.44 -6.03
CA LEU A 38 1.00 -5.46 -4.59
C LEU A 38 0.05 -6.57 -4.20
N ASN A 39 -0.93 -6.93 -5.03
CA ASN A 39 -1.83 -8.03 -4.74
C ASN A 39 -1.10 -9.39 -4.74
N ASP A 40 -0.11 -9.55 -5.61
CA ASP A 40 0.72 -10.77 -5.68
C ASP A 40 1.71 -10.88 -4.50
N PHE A 41 2.33 -9.77 -4.10
CA PHE A 41 3.39 -9.76 -3.08
C PHE A 41 2.89 -9.48 -1.66
N ALA A 42 1.89 -8.62 -1.50
CA ALA A 42 1.39 -8.10 -0.23
C ALA A 42 -0.12 -7.77 -0.31
N PRO A 43 -1.00 -8.78 -0.49
CA PRO A 43 -2.45 -8.55 -0.67
C PRO A 43 -3.09 -7.80 0.51
N GLY A 44 -2.52 -7.91 1.71
CA GLY A 44 -2.96 -7.14 2.88
C GLY A 44 -2.79 -5.62 2.73
N VAL A 45 -1.81 -5.17 1.95
CA VAL A 45 -1.62 -3.74 1.63
C VAL A 45 -2.77 -3.24 0.78
N VAL A 46 -3.15 -3.98 -0.26
CA VAL A 46 -4.28 -3.64 -1.14
C VAL A 46 -5.58 -3.54 -0.33
N TYR A 47 -5.80 -4.46 0.61
CA TYR A 47 -6.95 -4.40 1.51
C TYR A 47 -6.98 -3.11 2.35
N VAL A 48 -5.83 -2.66 2.89
CA VAL A 48 -5.79 -1.40 3.64
C VAL A 48 -6.04 -0.20 2.72
N MET A 49 -5.48 -0.21 1.51
CA MET A 49 -5.75 0.86 0.52
C MET A 49 -7.24 0.94 0.15
N GLU A 50 -7.92 -0.20 -0.01
CA GLU A 50 -9.37 -0.25 -0.22
C GLU A 50 -10.15 0.39 0.95
N ASN A 51 -9.72 0.16 2.19
CA ASN A 51 -10.33 0.82 3.35
C ASN A 51 -10.07 2.33 3.34
N MET A 52 -8.88 2.79 2.95
CA MET A 52 -8.61 4.23 2.80
C MET A 52 -9.52 4.90 1.77
N ILE A 53 -9.94 4.18 0.73
CA ILE A 53 -10.93 4.66 -0.26
C ILE A 53 -12.30 4.80 0.39
N LEU A 54 -12.74 3.80 1.16
CA LEU A 54 -14.00 3.83 1.89
C LEU A 54 -14.04 4.96 2.94
N ASP A 55 -12.91 5.21 3.59
CA ASP A 55 -12.72 6.29 4.56
C ASP A 55 -12.63 7.68 3.91
N GLY A 56 -12.50 7.74 2.57
CA GLY A 56 -12.41 8.99 1.83
C GLY A 56 -11.10 9.74 2.04
N VAL A 57 -9.98 9.01 2.14
CA VAL A 57 -8.65 9.61 2.29
C VAL A 57 -8.30 10.46 1.06
N VAL A 58 -8.11 11.77 1.28
CA VAL A 58 -7.76 12.74 0.22
C VAL A 58 -6.37 13.35 0.39
N GLU A 59 -5.67 13.04 1.49
CA GLU A 59 -4.35 13.59 1.76
C GLU A 59 -3.25 12.54 1.56
N LYS A 60 -2.28 12.83 0.69
CA LYS A 60 -1.13 11.96 0.39
C LYS A 60 -0.32 11.57 1.64
N ARG A 61 -0.32 12.41 2.70
CA ARG A 61 0.42 12.13 3.94
C ARG A 61 0.00 10.82 4.62
N TYR A 62 -1.28 10.47 4.59
CA TYR A 62 -1.76 9.26 5.26
C TYR A 62 -1.31 7.99 4.51
N VAL A 63 -1.29 8.07 3.16
CA VAL A 63 -0.73 7.01 2.32
C VAL A 63 0.77 6.88 2.57
N LYS A 64 1.49 8.01 2.66
CA LYS A 64 2.92 8.03 2.96
C LYS A 64 3.24 7.39 4.32
N GLU A 65 2.54 7.81 5.37
CA GLU A 65 2.73 7.26 6.73
C GLU A 65 2.52 5.75 6.77
N TYR A 66 1.53 5.25 6.02
CA TYR A 66 1.30 3.81 5.89
C TYR A 66 2.41 3.11 5.12
N VAL A 67 2.84 3.65 3.96
CA VAL A 67 3.95 3.10 3.17
C VAL A 67 5.23 3.05 4.00
N ASP A 68 5.55 4.13 4.71
CA ASP A 68 6.70 4.18 5.61
C ASP A 68 6.54 3.11 6.72
N ALA A 69 5.38 3.00 7.37
CA ALA A 69 5.16 1.99 8.42
C ALA A 69 5.33 0.53 7.93
N VAL A 70 4.81 0.22 6.73
CA VAL A 70 4.88 -1.13 6.15
C VAL A 70 6.28 -1.47 5.66
N PHE A 71 6.99 -0.52 5.05
CA PHE A 71 8.24 -0.79 4.34
C PHE A 71 9.50 -0.35 5.10
N ASP A 72 9.42 0.48 6.14
CA ASP A 72 10.56 0.80 7.03
C ASP A 72 10.65 -0.07 8.28
N GLY A 73 9.64 -0.89 8.55
CA GLY A 73 9.67 -1.81 9.69
C GLY A 73 9.67 -1.06 11.02
N SER A 74 8.48 -0.69 11.47
CA SER A 74 8.16 -0.88 12.88
C SER A 74 7.37 -2.18 12.99
N GLU A 75 7.77 -3.09 13.87
CA GLU A 75 7.09 -4.36 14.10
C GLU A 75 5.57 -4.14 14.21
N VAL A 76 4.83 -4.48 13.16
CA VAL A 76 3.39 -4.71 13.28
C VAL A 76 3.26 -6.01 14.06
N THR A 77 3.37 -5.89 15.37
CA THR A 77 3.07 -6.97 16.30
C THR A 77 1.63 -7.36 16.01
N ASN A 78 1.45 -8.60 15.59
CA ASN A 78 0.18 -9.13 15.16
C ASN A 78 -0.77 -9.17 16.38
N VAL A 79 -1.51 -8.08 16.64
CA VAL A 79 -2.47 -8.00 17.75
C VAL A 79 -3.78 -8.68 17.36
N TYR A 80 -3.71 -9.99 17.08
CA TYR A 80 -4.86 -10.88 17.04
C TYR A 80 -4.51 -12.21 17.72
N MET A 81 -4.09 -12.11 18.99
CA MET A 81 -4.10 -13.23 19.93
C MET A 81 -4.57 -12.70 21.28
N THR A 82 -5.88 -12.80 21.53
CA THR A 82 -6.52 -13.14 22.81
C THR A 82 -8.02 -13.35 22.55
#